data_AF-A0A1Q9P5W1-F1
#
_entry.id   AF-A0A1Q9P5W1-F1
#
_cell.length_a   1.000
_cell.length_b   1.000
_cell.length_c   1.000
_cell.angle_alpha   90.00
_cell.angle_beta   90.00
_cell.angle_gamma   90.00
#
_symmetry.space_group_name_H-M   'P 1'
#
loop_
_entity.id
_entity.type
_entity.pdbx_description
1 polymer ?
#
loop_
_entity_poly.entity_id
_entity_poly.type
_entity_poly.pdbx_seq_one_letter_code
_entity_poly.pdbx_strand_id
1 'polypeptide(L)'
;MFQTWPDYQDIWRHDLMRVYLDANFFISGFSDRPKDVAIVKEAADNAGMELWITRQVFQELRWYLRREAEKIVQIDETLSKDIKSFMESINRPESSLPQPNDMSLILGAMRHKKSKIVTSDLKLLNTIQDLNVEVQGIVGSAYVLELIESVSDERLKKDLSVIRDRIYSEEVRYSIARQESYDPVTRIRIIEDHALRVLRTVKRPAEGLDRKLSKGQPLFVLDFLEDIKADIPNMFDDFREGKYDTLAHEIEAVQNEIERLLIVSTLTEDSETHGQLVKQASDLTLFLYYLEMICHLYRGTRQGIEDALIISDEAFRLLMFAEVSNDELKASVFFVRIVLALIKEDYDEIDYYYSLYDSMINRIDLTDMLETSEGLYITMQILRKFMGGFSLTKNKLQHADVTMSMLNDLTKYAIQFDDHDNAWQLAVTAYKIGVAYNKEEGALRSFLMLYKVSSSSHDRFKPALEKIAEHALKAFVKKSWKTSQITPILNEIQGQIPQVKGMKTDGPVDYKKLKEELTGWMDVLSLETIDGVEMLIVRNDKLQARIAIAVGNHPEVSALKTGHKIALTNGSFEVSDANPEVVKKYSVILTIAPSESAEISYEGEYGFSYLKVAEPEAEIKS
;
A
#
# COMPACT_ATOMS: atom_id res chain seq x y z
N MET A 1 -68.92 43.44 -6.18
CA MET A 1 -69.81 42.26 -6.13
C MET A 1 -68.99 41.06 -6.56
N PHE A 2 -68.69 40.19 -5.58
CA PHE A 2 -68.38 38.76 -5.62
C PHE A 2 -67.14 38.21 -6.37
N GLN A 3 -66.10 37.94 -5.57
CA GLN A 3 -65.38 36.66 -5.38
C GLN A 3 -65.86 35.41 -6.16
N THR A 4 -64.91 34.58 -6.61
CA THR A 4 -64.56 33.22 -6.06
C THR A 4 -63.28 32.69 -6.75
N TRP A 5 -62.15 32.58 -6.03
CA TRP A 5 -61.49 31.35 -5.53
C TRP A 5 -60.82 30.43 -6.60
N PRO A 6 -59.50 30.16 -6.49
CA PRO A 6 -58.82 29.04 -7.13
C PRO A 6 -58.77 27.84 -6.17
N ASP A 7 -59.18 26.64 -6.60
CA ASP A 7 -58.88 25.41 -5.85
C ASP A 7 -59.13 24.11 -6.65
N TYR A 8 -58.14 23.21 -6.53
CA TYR A 8 -58.14 21.75 -6.67
C TYR A 8 -58.49 21.04 -8.00
N GLN A 9 -57.44 20.51 -8.64
CA GLN A 9 -57.34 19.06 -8.91
C GLN A 9 -55.94 18.56 -8.57
N ASP A 10 -55.70 18.43 -7.26
CA ASP A 10 -54.92 17.32 -6.74
C ASP A 10 -55.63 15.99 -7.06
N ILE A 11 -54.90 14.90 -6.84
CA ILE A 11 -55.32 13.52 -6.57
C ILE A 11 -54.82 12.53 -7.64
N TRP A 12 -54.01 11.58 -7.13
CA TRP A 12 -53.45 10.36 -7.72
C TRP A 12 -52.02 10.43 -8.29
N ARG A 13 -51.04 10.76 -7.43
CA ARG A 13 -49.69 10.21 -7.55
C ARG A 13 -49.71 8.75 -7.09
N HIS A 14 -49.25 7.83 -7.92
CA HIS A 14 -48.94 6.47 -7.49
C HIS A 14 -47.49 6.45 -6.97
N ASP A 15 -47.31 6.08 -5.70
CA ASP A 15 -46.03 6.03 -4.99
C ASP A 15 -45.09 4.99 -5.63
N LEU A 16 -43.92 5.43 -6.15
CA LEU A 16 -42.80 4.53 -6.52
C LEU A 16 -42.27 3.82 -5.27
N MET A 17 -41.92 2.54 -5.39
CA MET A 17 -41.41 1.76 -4.26
C MET A 17 -39.95 2.14 -3.98
N ARG A 18 -39.69 2.67 -2.79
CA ARG A 18 -38.33 2.96 -2.31
C ARG A 18 -37.70 1.72 -1.70
N VAL A 19 -36.45 1.47 -2.08
CA VAL A 19 -35.66 0.35 -1.61
C VAL A 19 -34.41 0.90 -0.92
N TYR A 20 -34.39 0.85 0.40
CA TYR A 20 -33.26 1.27 1.23
C TYR A 20 -32.23 0.16 1.31
N LEU A 21 -31.00 0.44 0.90
CA LEU A 21 -29.90 -0.53 0.84
C LEU A 21 -28.97 -0.37 2.05
N ASP A 22 -28.73 -1.47 2.74
CA ASP A 22 -27.77 -1.57 3.83
C ASP A 22 -26.32 -1.63 3.30
N ALA A 23 -25.33 -1.23 4.11
CA ALA A 23 -23.92 -1.24 3.76
C ALA A 23 -23.45 -2.66 3.39
N ASN A 24 -23.96 -3.67 4.09
CA ASN A 24 -23.62 -5.06 3.82
C ASN A 24 -24.04 -5.52 2.42
N PHE A 25 -25.11 -4.96 1.84
CA PHE A 25 -25.51 -5.27 0.46
C PHE A 25 -24.41 -4.87 -0.53
N PHE A 26 -23.79 -3.71 -0.32
CA PHE A 26 -22.69 -3.23 -1.14
C PHE A 26 -21.40 -4.03 -0.90
N ILE A 27 -21.09 -4.31 0.36
CA ILE A 27 -19.88 -5.05 0.73
C ILE A 27 -19.93 -6.47 0.16
N SER A 28 -21.03 -7.20 0.34
CA SER A 28 -21.17 -8.58 -0.11
C SER A 28 -21.24 -8.73 -1.63
N GLY A 29 -21.82 -7.76 -2.35
CA GLY A 29 -22.00 -7.88 -3.80
C GLY A 29 -20.89 -7.26 -4.65
N PHE A 30 -20.22 -6.23 -4.13
CA PHE A 30 -19.57 -5.26 -4.99
C PHE A 30 -18.20 -4.80 -4.50
N SER A 31 -17.69 -5.33 -3.38
CA SER A 31 -16.34 -4.99 -2.88
C SER A 31 -15.25 -5.17 -3.93
N ASP A 32 -15.28 -6.27 -4.68
CA ASP A 32 -14.28 -6.58 -5.71
C ASP A 32 -14.64 -6.03 -7.10
N ARG A 33 -15.93 -5.71 -7.32
CA ARG A 33 -16.45 -5.17 -8.59
C ARG A 33 -17.50 -4.08 -8.34
N PRO A 34 -17.07 -2.87 -7.95
CA PRO A 34 -17.98 -1.78 -7.56
C PRO A 34 -18.88 -1.31 -8.70
N LYS A 35 -18.40 -1.42 -9.95
CA LYS A 35 -19.14 -1.02 -11.15
C LYS A 35 -20.35 -1.93 -11.43
N ASP A 36 -20.35 -3.16 -10.92
CA ASP A 36 -21.48 -4.09 -11.11
C ASP A 36 -22.76 -3.57 -10.41
N VAL A 37 -22.67 -2.61 -9.47
CA VAL A 37 -23.87 -2.02 -8.85
C VAL A 37 -24.72 -1.26 -9.89
N ALA A 38 -24.12 -0.75 -10.97
CA ALA A 38 -24.86 -0.13 -12.06
C ALA A 38 -25.84 -1.10 -12.74
N ILE A 39 -25.50 -2.40 -12.78
CA ILE A 39 -26.36 -3.46 -13.31
C ILE A 39 -27.60 -3.63 -12.42
N VAL A 40 -27.42 -3.54 -11.09
CA VAL A 40 -28.53 -3.56 -10.13
C VAL A 40 -29.40 -2.31 -10.26
N LYS A 41 -28.80 -1.13 -10.46
CA LYS A 41 -29.55 0.12 -10.72
C LYS A 41 -30.39 0.03 -11.98
N GLU A 42 -29.79 -0.40 -13.09
CA GLU A 42 -30.49 -0.57 -14.36
C GLU A 42 -31.68 -1.52 -14.22
N ALA A 43 -31.50 -2.62 -13.50
CA ALA A 43 -32.57 -3.56 -13.23
C ALA A 43 -33.66 -3.00 -12.29
N ALA A 44 -33.28 -2.26 -11.26
CA ALA A 44 -34.20 -1.60 -10.34
C ALA A 44 -35.07 -0.55 -11.04
N ASP A 45 -34.46 0.26 -11.91
CA ASP A 45 -35.17 1.24 -12.73
C ASP A 45 -36.19 0.57 -13.65
N ASN A 46 -35.78 -0.51 -14.32
CA ASN A 46 -36.65 -1.31 -15.18
C ASN A 46 -37.82 -1.96 -14.41
N ALA A 47 -37.62 -2.22 -13.12
CA ALA A 47 -38.65 -2.76 -12.23
C ALA A 47 -39.50 -1.68 -11.54
N GLY A 48 -39.27 -0.39 -11.79
CA GLY A 48 -40.01 0.71 -11.16
C GLY A 48 -39.67 0.91 -9.68
N MET A 49 -38.43 0.60 -9.28
CA MET A 49 -37.92 0.74 -7.92
C MET A 49 -36.85 1.82 -7.84
N GLU A 50 -36.89 2.63 -6.78
CA GLU A 50 -35.81 3.60 -6.51
C GLU A 50 -34.88 3.07 -5.42
N LEU A 51 -33.58 3.09 -5.68
CA LEU A 51 -32.56 2.73 -4.70
C LEU A 51 -32.25 3.93 -3.82
N TRP A 52 -32.34 3.73 -2.51
CA TRP A 52 -32.07 4.71 -1.48
C TRP A 52 -31.06 4.16 -0.48
N ILE A 53 -30.34 5.05 0.18
CA ILE A 53 -29.46 4.74 1.31
C ILE A 53 -29.57 5.91 2.29
N THR A 54 -29.53 5.67 3.59
CA THR A 54 -29.46 6.78 4.53
C THR A 54 -28.03 7.31 4.61
N ARG A 55 -27.88 8.60 4.94
CA ARG A 55 -26.58 9.24 5.08
C ARG A 55 -25.63 8.45 6.00
N GLN A 56 -26.14 7.93 7.12
CA GLN A 56 -25.38 7.15 8.09
C GLN A 56 -24.83 5.84 7.52
N VAL A 57 -25.61 5.14 6.69
CA VAL A 57 -25.19 3.87 6.08
C VAL A 57 -24.30 4.12 4.87
N PHE A 58 -24.55 5.20 4.13
CA PHE A 58 -23.64 5.66 3.07
C PHE A 58 -22.25 5.96 3.65
N GLN A 59 -22.17 6.50 4.87
CA GLN A 59 -20.94 6.73 5.62
C GLN A 59 -20.26 5.45 6.14
N GLU A 60 -20.89 4.28 6.06
CA GLU A 60 -20.20 3.01 6.37
C GLU A 60 -19.50 2.40 5.15
N LEU A 61 -19.94 2.77 3.94
CA LEU A 61 -19.36 2.23 2.72
C LEU A 61 -17.92 2.68 2.55
N ARG A 62 -17.07 1.78 2.02
CA ARG A 62 -15.72 2.16 1.55
C ARG A 62 -15.83 3.14 0.38
N TRP A 63 -14.86 4.05 0.25
CA TRP A 63 -14.94 5.16 -0.70
C TRP A 63 -15.19 4.74 -2.16
N TYR A 64 -14.54 3.68 -2.64
CA TYR A 64 -14.75 3.18 -4.01
C TYR A 64 -16.18 2.66 -4.24
N LEU A 65 -16.83 2.13 -3.21
CA LEU A 65 -18.24 1.75 -3.24
C LEU A 65 -19.13 2.98 -3.16
N ARG A 66 -18.79 3.98 -2.34
CA ARG A 66 -19.53 5.26 -2.29
C ARG A 66 -19.58 5.95 -3.64
N ARG A 67 -18.47 6.01 -4.40
CA ARG A 67 -18.44 6.65 -5.73
C ARG A 67 -19.36 5.98 -6.75
N GLU A 68 -19.42 4.66 -6.73
CA GLU A 68 -20.33 3.94 -7.61
C GLU A 68 -21.77 4.03 -7.10
N ALA A 69 -21.99 3.91 -5.78
CA ALA A 69 -23.29 4.03 -5.14
C ALA A 69 -23.91 5.43 -5.29
N GLU A 70 -23.18 6.52 -5.09
CA GLU A 70 -23.72 7.89 -5.17
C GLU A 70 -24.24 8.24 -6.58
N LYS A 71 -23.65 7.64 -7.62
CA LYS A 71 -24.12 7.83 -9.00
C LYS A 71 -25.47 7.16 -9.25
N ILE A 72 -25.88 6.21 -8.40
CA ILE A 72 -26.96 5.27 -8.68
C ILE A 72 -27.99 5.15 -7.55
N VAL A 73 -27.68 5.52 -6.31
CA VAL A 73 -28.61 5.50 -5.17
C VAL A 73 -28.84 6.90 -4.66
N GLN A 74 -30.08 7.19 -4.23
CA GLN A 74 -30.43 8.45 -3.60
C GLN A 74 -30.07 8.42 -2.11
N ILE A 75 -29.54 9.52 -1.60
CA ILE A 75 -29.18 9.62 -0.18
C ILE A 75 -30.33 10.29 0.58
N ASP A 76 -30.88 9.59 1.56
CA ASP A 76 -31.88 10.12 2.50
C ASP A 76 -31.19 10.78 3.70
N GLU A 77 -31.52 12.04 3.94
CA GLU A 77 -30.99 12.80 5.06
C GLU A 77 -31.80 12.50 6.32
N THR A 78 -31.22 11.69 7.20
CA THR A 78 -31.72 11.40 8.53
C THR A 78 -30.86 12.11 9.57
N LEU A 79 -31.45 13.04 10.34
CA LEU A 79 -30.71 13.77 11.37
C LEU A 79 -30.42 12.87 12.58
N SER A 80 -29.22 12.95 13.14
CA SER A 80 -28.83 12.15 14.32
C SER A 80 -29.73 12.39 15.53
N LYS A 81 -30.33 13.58 15.66
CA LYS A 81 -31.33 13.89 16.70
C LYS A 81 -32.60 13.06 16.53
N ASP A 82 -33.06 12.89 15.29
CA ASP A 82 -34.28 12.13 14.97
C ASP A 82 -34.04 10.63 15.20
N ILE A 83 -32.84 10.14 14.85
CA ILE A 83 -32.43 8.75 15.10
C ILE A 83 -32.42 8.46 16.61
N LYS A 84 -31.81 9.35 17.41
CA LYS A 84 -31.80 9.21 18.89
C LYS A 84 -33.20 9.24 19.47
N SER A 85 -34.03 10.21 19.07
CA SER A 85 -35.41 10.29 19.52
C SER A 85 -36.23 9.05 19.12
N PHE A 86 -35.96 8.47 17.95
CA PHE A 86 -36.61 7.24 17.49
C PHE A 86 -36.18 6.04 18.34
N MET A 87 -34.87 5.89 18.61
CA MET A 87 -34.36 4.83 19.48
C MET A 87 -34.92 4.92 20.90
N GLU A 88 -35.00 6.13 21.47
CA GLU A 88 -35.58 6.39 22.79
C GLU A 88 -37.10 6.09 22.85
N SER A 89 -37.80 6.21 21.71
CA SER A 89 -39.24 5.91 21.64
C SER A 89 -39.55 4.40 21.67
N ILE A 90 -38.54 3.54 21.45
CA ILE A 90 -38.70 2.09 21.46
C ILE A 90 -38.50 1.60 22.90
N ASN A 91 -39.56 1.06 23.51
CA ASN A 91 -39.53 0.50 24.88
C ASN A 91 -38.73 -0.83 24.95
N ARG A 92 -37.45 -0.79 24.64
CA ARG A 92 -36.50 -1.90 24.74
C ARG A 92 -35.14 -1.42 25.27
N PRO A 93 -34.34 -2.30 25.91
CA PRO A 93 -32.98 -1.95 26.32
C PRO A 93 -32.12 -1.55 25.11
N GLU A 94 -31.33 -0.49 25.22
CA GLU A 94 -30.50 0.05 24.12
C GLU A 94 -29.55 -1.02 23.52
N SER A 95 -29.04 -1.95 24.33
CA SER A 95 -28.19 -3.07 23.89
C SER A 95 -28.91 -4.10 22.99
N SER A 96 -30.23 -4.14 23.04
CA SER A 96 -31.05 -5.03 22.22
C SER A 96 -31.39 -4.46 20.84
N LEU A 97 -31.20 -3.15 20.63
CA LEU A 97 -31.46 -2.48 19.37
C LEU A 97 -30.28 -2.64 18.37
N PRO A 98 -30.54 -2.61 17.06
CA PRO A 98 -29.51 -2.44 16.03
C PRO A 98 -28.65 -1.19 16.23
N GLN A 99 -27.56 -1.08 15.48
CA GLN A 99 -26.70 0.11 15.55
C GLN A 99 -27.47 1.36 15.07
N PRO A 100 -27.06 2.57 15.48
CA PRO A 100 -27.73 3.80 15.06
C PRO A 100 -27.86 3.95 13.53
N ASN A 101 -26.91 3.39 12.78
CA ASN A 101 -26.90 3.40 11.32
C ASN A 101 -28.00 2.48 10.76
N ASP A 102 -28.17 1.27 11.29
CA ASP A 102 -29.30 0.39 10.98
C ASP A 102 -30.66 1.03 11.31
N MET A 103 -30.73 1.71 12.46
CA MET A 103 -31.93 2.41 12.92
C MET A 103 -32.29 3.59 12.01
N SER A 104 -31.29 4.21 11.39
CA SER A 104 -31.52 5.24 10.37
C SER A 104 -32.28 4.68 9.16
N LEU A 105 -31.97 3.46 8.69
CA LEU A 105 -32.66 2.84 7.56
C LEU A 105 -34.14 2.61 7.86
N ILE A 106 -34.47 2.14 9.08
CA ILE A 106 -35.85 1.96 9.52
C ILE A 106 -36.58 3.31 9.52
N LEU A 107 -35.95 4.34 10.11
CA LEU A 107 -36.52 5.68 10.19
C LEU A 107 -36.76 6.29 8.79
N GLY A 108 -35.79 6.16 7.87
CA GLY A 108 -35.91 6.59 6.48
C GLY A 108 -37.05 5.86 5.77
N ALA A 109 -37.07 4.53 5.86
CA ALA A 109 -38.10 3.72 5.23
C ALA A 109 -39.52 3.98 5.78
N MET A 110 -39.66 4.26 7.08
CA MET A 110 -40.95 4.59 7.72
C MET A 110 -41.57 5.91 7.24
N ARG A 111 -40.75 6.86 6.76
CA ARG A 111 -41.24 8.13 6.20
C ARG A 111 -42.03 7.92 4.89
N HIS A 112 -41.88 6.75 4.26
CA HIS A 112 -42.43 6.46 2.95
C HIS A 112 -43.29 5.19 2.98
N LYS A 113 -44.55 5.32 2.57
CA LYS A 113 -45.47 4.18 2.48
C LYS A 113 -44.95 3.17 1.44
N LYS A 114 -44.99 1.88 1.79
CA LYS A 114 -44.54 0.76 0.93
C LYS A 114 -43.04 0.78 0.58
N SER A 115 -42.19 1.04 1.58
CA SER A 115 -40.73 0.95 1.42
C SER A 115 -40.20 -0.45 1.74
N LYS A 116 -39.06 -0.80 1.15
CA LYS A 116 -38.29 -2.01 1.46
C LYS A 116 -36.93 -1.65 2.05
N ILE A 117 -36.41 -2.52 2.90
CA ILE A 117 -35.01 -2.47 3.37
C ILE A 117 -34.31 -3.76 2.92
N VAL A 118 -33.19 -3.62 2.20
CA VAL A 118 -32.35 -4.73 1.75
C VAL A 118 -31.16 -4.84 2.68
N THR A 119 -31.07 -5.93 3.44
CA THR A 119 -29.98 -6.15 4.40
C THR A 119 -29.72 -7.64 4.59
N SER A 120 -28.47 -7.99 4.89
CA SER A 120 -28.07 -9.33 5.34
C SER A 120 -27.94 -9.43 6.87
N ASP A 121 -28.18 -8.34 7.62
CA ASP A 121 -28.20 -8.37 9.08
C ASP A 121 -29.57 -8.85 9.61
N LEU A 122 -29.56 -10.01 10.27
CA LEU A 122 -30.73 -10.60 10.91
C LEU A 122 -31.26 -9.78 12.09
N LYS A 123 -30.38 -9.05 12.80
CA LYS A 123 -30.81 -8.19 13.92
C LYS A 123 -31.68 -7.05 13.37
N LEU A 124 -31.32 -6.49 12.23
CA LEU A 124 -32.12 -5.50 11.52
C LEU A 124 -33.43 -6.10 10.98
N LEU A 125 -33.39 -7.26 10.32
CA LEU A 125 -34.60 -7.94 9.82
C LEU A 125 -35.61 -8.28 10.94
N ASN A 126 -35.12 -8.81 12.07
CA ASN A 126 -35.97 -9.11 13.22
C ASN A 126 -36.55 -7.83 13.83
N THR A 127 -35.76 -6.76 13.89
CA THR A 127 -36.23 -5.47 14.40
C THR A 127 -37.34 -4.88 13.53
N ILE A 128 -37.25 -5.01 12.19
CA ILE A 128 -38.32 -4.58 11.28
C ILE A 128 -39.62 -5.35 11.55
N GLN A 129 -39.53 -6.68 11.76
CA GLN A 129 -40.70 -7.52 12.08
C GLN A 129 -41.29 -7.19 13.46
N ASP A 130 -40.42 -7.03 14.46
CA ASP A 130 -40.80 -6.76 15.84
C ASP A 130 -41.45 -5.39 16.03
N LEU A 131 -41.00 -4.38 15.29
CA LEU A 131 -41.58 -3.03 15.33
C LEU A 131 -42.93 -2.95 14.61
N ASN A 132 -43.32 -3.99 13.85
CA ASN A 132 -44.57 -4.10 13.09
C ASN A 132 -44.87 -2.84 12.25
N VAL A 133 -43.83 -2.30 11.63
CA VAL A 133 -43.91 -1.12 10.76
C VAL A 133 -44.31 -1.52 9.34
N GLU A 134 -44.91 -0.61 8.57
CA GLU A 134 -45.27 -0.83 7.15
C GLU A 134 -44.04 -0.83 6.21
N VAL A 135 -42.94 -1.47 6.63
CA VAL A 135 -41.68 -1.60 5.90
C VAL A 135 -41.36 -3.08 5.73
N GLN A 136 -41.02 -3.49 4.51
CA GLN A 136 -40.66 -4.88 4.23
C GLN A 136 -39.13 -5.06 4.25
N GLY A 137 -38.63 -5.92 5.15
CA GLY A 137 -37.24 -6.37 5.10
C GLY A 137 -37.03 -7.50 4.08
N ILE A 138 -36.00 -7.41 3.25
CA ILE A 138 -35.59 -8.45 2.30
C ILE A 138 -34.06 -8.67 2.37
N VAL A 139 -33.59 -9.89 2.07
CA VAL A 139 -32.15 -10.18 2.02
C VAL A 139 -31.58 -9.84 0.65
N GLY A 140 -30.28 -9.57 0.56
CA GLY A 140 -29.62 -9.10 -0.66
C GLY A 140 -29.79 -10.04 -1.83
N SER A 141 -29.54 -11.33 -1.65
CA SER A 141 -29.67 -12.32 -2.72
C SER A 141 -31.12 -12.52 -3.21
N ALA A 142 -32.11 -12.40 -2.33
CA ALA A 142 -33.53 -12.45 -2.68
C ALA A 142 -33.98 -11.17 -3.40
N TYR A 143 -33.43 -10.01 -3.04
CA TYR A 143 -33.69 -8.77 -3.75
C TYR A 143 -33.17 -8.83 -5.20
N VAL A 144 -31.96 -9.36 -5.43
CA VAL A 144 -31.45 -9.54 -6.79
C VAL A 144 -32.29 -10.55 -7.58
N LEU A 145 -32.81 -11.61 -6.94
CA LEU A 145 -33.78 -12.51 -7.57
C LEU A 145 -35.06 -11.77 -7.98
N GLU A 146 -35.54 -10.82 -7.15
CA GLU A 146 -36.72 -10.02 -7.47
C GLU A 146 -36.49 -9.16 -8.71
N LEU A 147 -35.28 -8.61 -8.85
CA LEU A 147 -34.89 -7.88 -10.06
C LEU A 147 -34.85 -8.80 -11.29
N ILE A 148 -34.24 -9.99 -11.19
CA ILE A 148 -34.19 -10.99 -12.29
C ILE A 148 -35.59 -11.34 -12.81
N GLU A 149 -36.54 -11.55 -11.91
CA GLU A 149 -37.92 -11.90 -12.27
C GLU A 149 -38.70 -10.69 -12.82
N SER A 150 -38.32 -9.47 -12.40
CA SER A 150 -39.02 -8.23 -12.77
C SER A 150 -38.54 -7.63 -14.09
N VAL A 151 -37.32 -7.97 -14.54
CA VAL A 151 -36.79 -7.52 -15.83
C VAL A 151 -37.13 -8.51 -16.95
N SER A 152 -37.29 -8.01 -18.17
CA SER A 152 -37.54 -8.86 -19.36
C SER A 152 -36.29 -9.11 -20.21
N ASP A 153 -35.21 -8.36 -19.99
CA ASP A 153 -33.94 -8.48 -20.73
C ASP A 153 -33.14 -9.71 -20.28
N GLU A 154 -32.98 -10.69 -21.18
CA GLU A 154 -32.25 -11.93 -20.92
C GLU A 154 -30.74 -11.74 -20.67
N ARG A 155 -30.13 -10.69 -21.25
CA ARG A 155 -28.73 -10.35 -20.96
C ARG A 155 -28.61 -9.81 -19.55
N LEU A 156 -29.48 -8.87 -19.18
CA LEU A 156 -29.51 -8.29 -17.84
C LEU A 156 -29.80 -9.34 -16.77
N LYS A 157 -30.72 -10.28 -17.03
CA LYS A 157 -30.98 -11.44 -16.15
C LYS A 157 -29.73 -12.30 -15.94
N LYS A 158 -28.97 -12.56 -17.00
CA LYS A 158 -27.73 -13.34 -16.91
C LYS A 158 -26.68 -12.63 -16.06
N ASP A 159 -26.51 -11.33 -16.24
CA ASP A 159 -25.56 -10.52 -15.47
C ASP A 159 -25.98 -10.41 -13.99
N LEU A 160 -27.28 -10.21 -13.73
CA LEU A 160 -27.86 -10.25 -12.38
C LEU A 160 -27.73 -11.61 -11.70
N SER A 161 -27.79 -12.72 -12.44
CA SER A 161 -27.58 -14.07 -11.88
C SER A 161 -26.18 -14.22 -11.28
N VAL A 162 -25.15 -13.68 -11.95
CA VAL A 162 -23.77 -13.71 -11.44
C VAL A 162 -23.64 -12.88 -10.16
N ILE A 163 -24.30 -11.72 -10.10
CA ILE A 163 -24.32 -10.87 -8.90
C ILE A 163 -25.08 -11.55 -7.76
N ARG A 164 -26.23 -12.19 -8.05
CA ARG A 164 -27.02 -12.94 -7.08
C ARG A 164 -26.22 -14.07 -6.45
N ASP A 165 -25.51 -14.86 -7.27
CA ASP A 165 -24.71 -15.98 -6.80
C ASP A 165 -23.57 -15.52 -5.90
N ARG A 166 -22.96 -14.37 -6.21
CA ARG A 166 -21.91 -13.75 -5.39
C ARG A 166 -22.45 -13.30 -4.03
N ILE A 167 -23.53 -12.52 -4.02
CA ILE A 167 -24.17 -12.04 -2.78
C ILE A 167 -24.64 -13.22 -1.93
N TYR A 168 -25.30 -14.22 -2.54
CA TYR A 168 -25.76 -15.42 -1.84
C TYR A 168 -24.59 -16.21 -1.21
N SER A 169 -23.50 -16.38 -1.94
CA SER A 169 -22.31 -17.10 -1.44
C SER A 169 -21.70 -16.40 -0.23
N GLU A 170 -21.60 -15.07 -0.26
CA GLU A 170 -21.10 -14.28 0.88
C GLU A 170 -22.09 -14.26 2.06
N GLU A 171 -23.40 -14.15 1.83
CA GLU A 171 -24.43 -14.27 2.88
C GLU A 171 -24.37 -15.64 3.59
N VAL A 172 -24.17 -16.73 2.84
CA VAL A 172 -24.00 -18.08 3.37
C VAL A 172 -22.67 -18.23 4.11
N ARG A 173 -21.55 -17.78 3.52
CA ARG A 173 -20.22 -17.84 4.14
C ARG A 173 -20.18 -17.08 5.46
N TYR A 174 -20.73 -15.88 5.49
CA TYR A 174 -20.84 -15.05 6.70
C TYR A 174 -21.73 -15.72 7.76
N SER A 175 -22.80 -16.40 7.34
CA SER A 175 -23.68 -17.16 8.23
C SER A 175 -22.98 -18.37 8.87
N ILE A 176 -22.05 -19.02 8.15
CA ILE A 176 -21.24 -20.14 8.68
C ILE A 176 -20.13 -19.63 9.61
N ALA A 177 -19.53 -18.47 9.31
CA ALA A 177 -18.40 -17.92 10.08
C ALA A 177 -18.79 -17.36 11.46
N ARG A 178 -20.04 -16.89 11.65
CA ARG A 178 -20.55 -16.34 12.93
C ARG A 178 -21.42 -17.32 13.72
N GLN A 179 -20.91 -18.52 14.01
CA GLN A 179 -21.65 -19.56 14.76
C GLN A 179 -22.08 -19.11 16.18
N GLU A 180 -21.40 -18.14 16.78
CA GLU A 180 -21.62 -17.74 18.18
C GLU A 180 -22.86 -16.86 18.39
N SER A 181 -23.43 -16.25 17.35
CA SER A 181 -24.51 -15.26 17.48
C SER A 181 -25.90 -15.77 17.06
N TYR A 182 -25.99 -16.72 16.12
CA TYR A 182 -27.23 -17.37 15.62
C TYR A 182 -26.88 -18.69 14.91
N ASP A 183 -27.80 -19.67 14.95
CA ASP A 183 -27.67 -20.94 14.23
C ASP A 183 -27.62 -20.75 12.70
N PRO A 184 -26.55 -21.17 11.99
CA PRO A 184 -26.39 -21.02 10.54
C PRO A 184 -27.54 -21.62 9.71
N VAL A 185 -28.12 -22.74 10.16
CA VAL A 185 -29.24 -23.41 9.45
C VAL A 185 -30.47 -22.51 9.43
N THR A 186 -30.76 -21.87 10.56
CA THR A 186 -31.86 -20.91 10.68
C THR A 186 -31.63 -19.68 9.79
N ARG A 187 -30.39 -19.19 9.68
CA ARG A 187 -30.06 -18.06 8.78
C ARG A 187 -30.29 -18.38 7.30
N ILE A 188 -29.79 -19.54 6.86
CA ILE A 188 -29.94 -20.01 5.47
C ILE A 188 -31.42 -20.20 5.12
N ARG A 189 -32.21 -20.73 6.05
CA ARG A 189 -33.66 -20.90 5.87
C ARG A 189 -34.39 -19.57 5.65
N ILE A 190 -34.00 -18.50 6.36
CA ILE A 190 -34.57 -17.15 6.16
C ILE A 190 -34.25 -16.63 4.75
N ILE A 191 -33.02 -16.85 4.27
CA ILE A 191 -32.60 -16.47 2.91
C ILE A 191 -33.46 -17.20 1.86
N GLU A 192 -33.67 -18.51 2.02
CA GLU A 192 -34.51 -19.32 1.13
C GLU A 192 -35.98 -18.92 1.16
N ASP A 193 -36.55 -18.63 2.34
CA ASP A 193 -37.93 -18.18 2.51
C ASP A 193 -38.18 -16.80 1.86
N HIS A 194 -37.17 -15.92 1.84
CA HIS A 194 -37.23 -14.64 1.12
C HIS A 194 -37.23 -14.85 -0.40
N ALA A 195 -36.38 -15.75 -0.91
CA ALA A 195 -36.35 -16.10 -2.34
C ALA A 195 -37.68 -16.73 -2.82
N LEU A 196 -38.27 -17.63 -2.03
CA LEU A 196 -39.56 -18.26 -2.35
C LEU A 196 -40.73 -17.27 -2.34
N ARG A 197 -40.68 -16.23 -1.50
CA ARG A 197 -41.68 -15.15 -1.51
C ARG A 197 -41.63 -14.34 -2.79
N VAL A 198 -40.42 -13.98 -3.24
CA VAL A 198 -40.20 -13.21 -4.46
C VAL A 198 -40.79 -13.91 -5.69
N LEU A 199 -40.54 -15.22 -5.84
CA LEU A 199 -41.08 -16.03 -6.95
C LEU A 199 -42.61 -16.07 -7.01
N ARG A 200 -43.31 -15.70 -5.92
CA ARG A 200 -44.79 -15.68 -5.88
C ARG A 200 -45.39 -14.32 -6.29
N THR A 201 -44.61 -13.24 -6.32
CA THR A 201 -45.12 -11.85 -6.41
C THR A 201 -44.96 -11.15 -7.77
N VAL A 202 -44.12 -11.62 -8.68
CA VAL A 202 -43.72 -10.84 -9.87
C VAL A 202 -44.65 -11.11 -11.09
N LYS A 203 -45.67 -10.25 -11.28
CA LYS A 203 -46.41 -10.07 -12.55
C LYS A 203 -46.90 -8.60 -12.69
N ARG A 204 -46.30 -7.87 -13.65
CA ARG A 204 -46.71 -6.62 -14.37
C ARG A 204 -45.86 -5.35 -14.10
N PRO A 205 -45.30 -4.69 -15.15
CA PRO A 205 -44.57 -3.42 -15.06
C PRO A 205 -45.27 -2.23 -15.78
N ALA A 206 -44.81 -1.01 -15.53
CA ALA A 206 -44.95 0.21 -16.38
C ALA A 206 -43.96 1.30 -15.85
N GLU A 207 -42.87 1.65 -16.56
CA GLU A 207 -42.67 2.71 -17.59
C GLU A 207 -42.67 4.20 -17.12
N GLY A 208 -41.53 4.90 -17.30
CA GLY A 208 -41.50 6.28 -17.90
C GLY A 208 -40.86 7.49 -17.15
N LEU A 209 -39.58 7.77 -17.46
CA LEU A 209 -38.83 9.05 -17.73
C LEU A 209 -38.91 10.40 -16.89
N ASP A 210 -37.69 10.82 -16.48
CA ASP A 210 -36.97 12.14 -16.67
C ASP A 210 -37.08 13.39 -15.74
N ARG A 211 -35.90 13.72 -15.14
CA ARG A 211 -35.15 15.01 -14.99
C ARG A 211 -35.36 16.09 -13.88
N LYS A 212 -34.27 16.22 -13.08
CA LYS A 212 -33.36 17.39 -12.78
C LYS A 212 -33.37 18.10 -11.40
N LEU A 213 -32.35 17.74 -10.60
CA LEU A 213 -31.29 18.49 -9.84
C LEU A 213 -31.48 19.90 -9.21
N SER A 214 -31.06 20.05 -7.93
CA SER A 214 -30.38 21.26 -7.35
C SER A 214 -29.59 20.91 -6.06
N LYS A 215 -28.24 21.07 -6.02
CA LYS A 215 -27.40 22.14 -5.40
C LYS A 215 -27.15 22.10 -3.86
N GLY A 216 -25.87 21.96 -3.48
CA GLY A 216 -25.25 22.29 -2.19
C GLY A 216 -23.77 21.85 -2.15
N GLN A 217 -22.82 22.74 -2.49
CA GLN A 217 -21.40 22.38 -2.78
C GLN A 217 -20.29 22.81 -1.77
N PRO A 218 -20.46 23.74 -0.82
CA PRO A 218 -19.33 24.17 0.04
C PRO A 218 -18.99 23.24 1.23
N LEU A 219 -19.98 22.62 1.89
CA LEU A 219 -19.76 21.74 3.07
C LEU A 219 -19.04 20.43 2.71
N PHE A 220 -19.21 19.97 1.47
CA PHE A 220 -18.65 18.72 0.96
C PHE A 220 -17.12 18.69 0.95
N VAL A 221 -16.47 19.82 0.64
CA VAL A 221 -15.00 19.88 0.54
C VAL A 221 -14.36 19.81 1.92
N LEU A 222 -14.94 20.47 2.92
CA LEU A 222 -14.43 20.43 4.30
C LEU A 222 -14.60 19.05 4.93
N ASP A 223 -15.77 18.44 4.76
CA ASP A 223 -16.04 17.09 5.28
C ASP A 223 -15.10 16.06 4.62
N PHE A 224 -14.83 16.20 3.32
CA PHE A 224 -13.87 15.35 2.61
C PHE A 224 -12.43 15.49 3.13
N LEU A 225 -11.97 16.72 3.41
CA LEU A 225 -10.63 16.94 3.98
C LEU A 225 -10.51 16.37 5.40
N GLU A 226 -11.57 16.42 6.21
CA GLU A 226 -11.58 15.83 7.55
C GLU A 226 -11.62 14.29 7.50
N ASP A 227 -12.34 13.69 6.56
CA ASP A 227 -12.36 12.23 6.35
C ASP A 227 -10.95 11.70 6.03
N ILE A 228 -10.20 12.39 5.15
CA ILE A 228 -8.81 12.00 4.84
C ILE A 228 -7.93 12.12 6.08
N LYS A 229 -8.06 13.20 6.86
CA LYS A 229 -7.28 13.37 8.10
C LYS A 229 -7.55 12.24 9.10
N ALA A 230 -8.79 11.76 9.19
CA ALA A 230 -9.16 10.65 10.06
C ALA A 230 -8.56 9.31 9.61
N ASP A 231 -8.24 9.17 8.32
CA ASP A 231 -7.70 7.95 7.72
C ASP A 231 -6.16 7.87 7.71
N ILE A 232 -5.46 8.99 7.99
CA ILE A 232 -3.99 9.04 8.11
C ILE A 232 -3.39 7.89 8.95
N PRO A 233 -3.96 7.49 10.11
CA PRO A 233 -3.44 6.36 10.87
C PRO A 233 -3.41 5.04 10.09
N ASN A 234 -4.44 4.77 9.28
CA ASN A 234 -4.50 3.56 8.46
C ASN A 234 -3.45 3.59 7.34
N MET A 235 -3.24 4.77 6.73
CA MET A 235 -2.17 4.97 5.75
C MET A 235 -0.78 4.68 6.35
N PHE A 236 -0.54 5.06 7.61
CA PHE A 236 0.72 4.71 8.31
C PHE A 236 0.83 3.21 8.61
N ASP A 237 -0.27 2.54 8.91
CA ASP A 237 -0.25 1.10 9.11
C ASP A 237 0.06 0.36 7.81
N ASP A 238 -0.55 0.78 6.69
CA ASP A 238 -0.22 0.25 5.35
C ASP A 238 1.24 0.51 4.96
N PHE A 239 1.77 1.69 5.28
CA PHE A 239 3.19 2.01 5.10
C PHE A 239 4.09 1.07 5.91
N ARG A 240 3.78 0.83 7.19
CA ARG A 240 4.55 -0.08 8.06
C ARG A 240 4.48 -1.53 7.62
N GLU A 241 3.34 -1.93 7.04
CA GLU A 241 3.15 -3.26 6.45
C GLU A 241 3.84 -3.42 5.08
N GLY A 242 4.43 -2.36 4.54
CA GLY A 242 5.17 -2.40 3.27
C GLY A 242 4.29 -2.35 2.03
N LYS A 243 3.02 -1.94 2.15
CA LYS A 243 2.06 -1.83 1.04
C LYS A 243 2.26 -0.55 0.22
N TYR A 244 3.50 -0.23 -0.13
CA TYR A 244 3.89 1.05 -0.73
C TYR A 244 3.17 1.32 -2.06
N ASP A 245 3.04 0.33 -2.93
CA ASP A 245 2.37 0.50 -4.23
C ASP A 245 0.87 0.78 -4.04
N THR A 246 0.17 -0.01 -3.22
CA THR A 246 -1.26 0.20 -2.95
C THR A 246 -1.51 1.57 -2.34
N LEU A 247 -0.69 1.94 -1.36
CA LEU A 247 -0.80 3.22 -0.66
C LEU A 247 -0.52 4.41 -1.58
N ALA A 248 0.51 4.32 -2.45
CA ALA A 248 0.81 5.38 -3.41
C ALA A 248 -0.36 5.64 -4.38
N HIS A 249 -0.96 4.58 -4.94
CA HIS A 249 -2.12 4.72 -5.83
C HIS A 249 -3.36 5.29 -5.10
N GLU A 250 -3.55 4.93 -3.83
CA GLU A 250 -4.60 5.50 -3.00
C GLU A 250 -4.38 6.99 -2.77
N ILE A 251 -3.16 7.39 -2.41
CA ILE A 251 -2.79 8.78 -2.20
C ILE A 251 -2.97 9.61 -3.49
N GLU A 252 -2.49 9.12 -4.63
CA GLU A 252 -2.66 9.77 -5.94
C GLU A 252 -4.16 10.00 -6.25
N ALA A 253 -5.01 9.01 -5.96
CA ALA A 253 -6.45 9.13 -6.17
C ALA A 253 -7.09 10.19 -5.25
N VAL A 254 -6.65 10.26 -3.99
CA VAL A 254 -7.10 11.27 -3.03
C VAL A 254 -6.69 12.68 -3.46
N GLN A 255 -5.43 12.87 -3.86
CA GLN A 255 -4.91 14.16 -4.32
C GLN A 255 -5.67 14.67 -5.56
N ASN A 256 -5.90 13.80 -6.54
CA ASN A 256 -6.68 14.14 -7.75
C ASN A 256 -8.10 14.62 -7.41
N GLU A 257 -8.74 14.05 -6.38
CA GLU A 257 -10.07 14.49 -5.95
C GLU A 257 -10.00 15.81 -5.18
N ILE A 258 -8.97 16.03 -4.33
CA ILE A 258 -8.74 17.34 -3.70
C ILE A 258 -8.61 18.43 -4.78
N GLU A 259 -7.76 18.22 -5.78
CA GLU A 259 -7.55 19.17 -6.88
C GLU A 259 -8.87 19.44 -7.62
N ARG A 260 -9.61 18.38 -7.97
CA ARG A 260 -10.91 18.51 -8.63
C ARG A 260 -11.91 19.33 -7.81
N LEU A 261 -11.97 19.11 -6.50
CA LEU A 261 -12.86 19.85 -5.60
C LEU A 261 -12.45 21.31 -5.45
N LEU A 262 -11.15 21.59 -5.39
CA LEU A 262 -10.64 22.96 -5.40
C LEU A 262 -10.96 23.68 -6.71
N ILE A 263 -10.81 23.04 -7.87
CA ILE A 263 -11.22 23.59 -9.18
C ILE A 263 -12.72 23.91 -9.19
N VAL A 264 -13.56 22.99 -8.70
CA VAL A 264 -15.01 23.21 -8.61
C VAL A 264 -15.31 24.40 -7.69
N SER A 265 -14.67 24.49 -6.53
CA SER A 265 -14.86 25.61 -5.60
C SER A 265 -14.45 26.96 -6.20
N THR A 266 -13.44 26.98 -7.08
CA THR A 266 -13.04 28.20 -7.82
C THR A 266 -14.18 28.73 -8.70
N LEU A 267 -15.02 27.83 -9.22
CA LEU A 267 -16.12 28.15 -10.12
C LEU A 267 -17.44 28.43 -9.38
N THR A 268 -17.57 28.00 -8.12
CA THR A 268 -18.85 28.01 -7.39
C THR A 268 -18.86 28.91 -6.17
N GLU A 269 -17.71 29.18 -5.55
CA GLU A 269 -17.59 29.92 -4.29
C GLU A 269 -17.04 31.33 -4.47
N ASP A 270 -17.26 32.19 -3.48
CA ASP A 270 -16.61 33.50 -3.43
C ASP A 270 -15.10 33.36 -3.11
N SER A 271 -14.34 34.39 -3.46
CA SER A 271 -12.88 34.39 -3.35
C SER A 271 -12.35 34.19 -1.93
N GLU A 272 -13.11 34.57 -0.90
CA GLU A 272 -12.68 34.43 0.51
C GLU A 272 -12.87 32.98 0.97
N THR A 273 -14.03 32.40 0.68
CA THR A 273 -14.34 30.99 1.00
C THR A 273 -13.42 30.03 0.27
N HIS A 274 -13.20 30.24 -1.04
CA HIS A 274 -12.25 29.45 -1.81
C HIS A 274 -10.82 29.55 -1.24
N GLY A 275 -10.38 30.76 -0.85
CA GLY A 275 -9.07 30.95 -0.24
C GLY A 275 -8.87 30.16 1.06
N GLN A 276 -9.90 30.07 1.90
CA GLN A 276 -9.85 29.27 3.13
C GLN A 276 -9.80 27.76 2.84
N LEU A 277 -10.56 27.28 1.85
CA LEU A 277 -10.52 25.87 1.42
C LEU A 277 -9.15 25.48 0.87
N VAL A 278 -8.57 26.32 0.02
CA VAL A 278 -7.21 26.11 -0.50
C VAL A 278 -6.22 26.03 0.64
N LYS A 279 -6.28 26.93 1.62
CA LYS A 279 -5.37 26.92 2.78
C LYS A 279 -5.46 25.63 3.58
N GLN A 280 -6.67 25.13 3.85
CA GLN A 280 -6.86 23.87 4.58
C GLN A 280 -6.46 22.63 3.78
N ALA A 281 -6.70 22.64 2.47
CA ALA A 281 -6.30 21.55 1.59
C ALA A 281 -4.79 21.50 1.39
N SER A 282 -4.09 22.64 1.42
CA SER A 282 -2.67 22.74 1.07
C SER A 282 -1.77 21.93 1.99
N ASP A 283 -1.95 22.02 3.32
CA ASP A 283 -1.14 21.25 4.27
C ASP A 283 -1.37 19.74 4.11
N LEU A 284 -2.63 19.33 3.90
CA LEU A 284 -2.99 17.93 3.70
C LEU A 284 -2.45 17.38 2.38
N THR A 285 -2.60 18.14 1.31
CA THR A 285 -2.10 17.76 -0.02
C THR A 285 -0.58 17.65 -0.01
N LEU A 286 0.11 18.58 0.64
CA LEU A 286 1.56 18.49 0.81
C LEU A 286 1.98 17.26 1.62
N PHE A 287 1.23 16.91 2.67
CA PHE A 287 1.47 15.70 3.45
C PHE A 287 1.29 14.44 2.62
N LEU A 288 0.25 14.39 1.80
CA LEU A 288 -0.01 13.29 0.88
C LEU A 288 1.13 13.15 -0.13
N TYR A 289 1.56 14.24 -0.78
CA TYR A 289 2.72 14.20 -1.68
C TYR A 289 3.98 13.71 -0.98
N TYR A 290 4.22 14.17 0.26
CA TYR A 290 5.34 13.69 1.06
C TYR A 290 5.28 12.17 1.29
N LEU A 291 4.13 11.65 1.71
CA LEU A 291 3.96 10.23 1.98
C LEU A 291 4.10 9.37 0.71
N GLU A 292 3.55 9.85 -0.41
CA GLU A 292 3.66 9.19 -1.72
C GLU A 292 5.11 9.12 -2.21
N MET A 293 5.85 10.24 -2.13
CA MET A 293 7.30 10.25 -2.45
C MET A 293 8.05 9.21 -1.62
N ILE A 294 7.75 9.11 -0.32
CA ILE A 294 8.40 8.12 0.56
C ILE A 294 8.00 6.70 0.17
N CYS A 295 6.73 6.42 -0.16
CA CYS A 295 6.31 5.11 -0.65
C CYS A 295 7.13 4.70 -1.88
N HIS A 296 7.27 5.61 -2.85
CA HIS A 296 8.05 5.37 -4.05
C HIS A 296 9.56 5.21 -3.80
N LEU A 297 10.14 5.95 -2.85
CA LEU A 297 11.53 5.76 -2.41
C LEU A 297 11.73 4.37 -1.77
N TYR A 298 10.83 3.97 -0.87
CA TYR A 298 10.91 2.69 -0.16
C TYR A 298 10.63 1.48 -1.06
N ARG A 299 9.99 1.68 -2.22
CA ARG A 299 9.91 0.67 -3.29
C ARG A 299 11.31 0.23 -3.75
N GLY A 300 12.33 1.09 -3.66
CA GLY A 300 13.72 0.71 -3.98
C GLY A 300 13.95 0.34 -5.44
N THR A 301 13.15 0.89 -6.37
CA THR A 301 13.27 0.64 -7.82
C THR A 301 13.60 1.93 -8.58
N ARG A 302 14.22 1.81 -9.77
CA ARG A 302 14.55 3.01 -10.58
C ARG A 302 13.29 3.78 -10.96
N GLN A 303 12.23 3.05 -11.31
CA GLN A 303 10.91 3.62 -11.58
C GLN A 303 10.38 4.37 -10.36
N GLY A 304 10.47 3.78 -9.16
CA GLY A 304 10.06 4.48 -7.93
C GLY A 304 10.78 5.81 -7.71
N ILE A 305 12.09 5.90 -8.00
CA ILE A 305 12.79 7.20 -7.91
C ILE A 305 12.27 8.21 -8.94
N GLU A 306 11.96 7.77 -10.16
CA GLU A 306 11.39 8.64 -11.19
C GLU A 306 9.98 9.11 -10.84
N ASP A 307 9.15 8.21 -10.32
CA ASP A 307 7.81 8.54 -9.80
C ASP A 307 7.92 9.55 -8.66
N ALA A 308 8.81 9.30 -7.68
CA ALA A 308 9.04 10.21 -6.55
C ALA A 308 9.52 11.60 -6.99
N LEU A 309 10.31 11.72 -8.06
CA LEU A 309 10.73 13.00 -8.63
C LEU A 309 9.57 13.78 -9.23
N ILE A 310 8.70 13.11 -10.00
CA ILE A 310 7.49 13.72 -10.58
C ILE A 310 6.62 14.28 -9.45
N ILE A 311 6.38 13.48 -8.41
CA ILE A 311 5.61 13.90 -7.24
C ILE A 311 6.31 15.03 -6.48
N SER A 312 7.64 15.00 -6.38
CA SER A 312 8.41 16.09 -5.77
C SER A 312 8.22 17.42 -6.48
N ASP A 313 8.11 17.43 -7.81
CA ASP A 313 7.86 18.64 -8.61
C ASP A 313 6.45 19.20 -8.40
N GLU A 314 5.45 18.34 -8.20
CA GLU A 314 4.10 18.77 -7.81
C GLU A 314 4.10 19.35 -6.38
N ALA A 315 4.75 18.67 -5.44
CA ALA A 315 4.90 19.15 -4.06
C ALA A 315 5.61 20.51 -4.00
N PHE A 316 6.66 20.71 -4.80
CA PHE A 316 7.37 21.97 -4.86
C PHE A 316 6.53 23.09 -5.49
N ARG A 317 5.75 22.80 -6.54
CA ARG A 317 4.78 23.76 -7.08
C ARG A 317 3.78 24.19 -6.00
N LEU A 318 3.23 23.25 -5.23
CA LEU A 318 2.34 23.57 -4.13
C LEU A 318 3.00 24.48 -3.09
N LEU A 319 4.25 24.20 -2.70
CA LEU A 319 5.03 25.04 -1.78
C LEU A 319 5.26 26.47 -2.28
N MET A 320 5.41 26.66 -3.60
CA MET A 320 5.65 27.97 -4.22
C MET A 320 4.38 28.81 -4.38
N PHE A 321 3.22 28.17 -4.59
CA PHE A 321 1.99 28.85 -4.96
C PHE A 321 0.91 28.85 -3.87
N ALA A 322 1.00 27.98 -2.86
CA ALA A 322 0.01 27.86 -1.80
C ALA A 322 0.56 28.25 -0.42
N GLU A 323 -0.31 28.79 0.43
CA GLU A 323 0.03 29.16 1.80
C GLU A 323 0.00 27.92 2.71
N VAL A 324 1.04 27.09 2.63
CA VAL A 324 1.27 25.97 3.55
C VAL A 324 1.70 26.53 4.90
N SER A 325 1.06 26.09 5.99
CA SER A 325 1.29 26.62 7.34
C SER A 325 2.24 25.76 8.17
N ASN A 326 2.32 24.46 7.86
CA ASN A 326 3.15 23.52 8.59
C ASN A 326 4.61 23.55 8.10
N ASP A 327 5.47 24.31 8.76
CA ASP A 327 6.87 24.46 8.36
C ASP A 327 7.72 23.17 8.55
N GLU A 328 7.38 22.30 9.51
CA GLU A 328 8.06 21.00 9.68
C GLU A 328 7.82 20.11 8.47
N LEU A 329 6.57 20.07 7.98
CA LEU A 329 6.23 19.34 6.76
C LEU A 329 6.96 19.89 5.53
N LYS A 330 7.08 21.22 5.42
CA LYS A 330 7.91 21.84 4.35
C LYS A 330 9.35 21.35 4.42
N ALA A 331 9.92 21.31 5.62
CA ALA A 331 11.29 20.87 5.84
C ALA A 331 11.47 19.41 5.41
N SER A 332 10.52 18.55 5.75
CA SER A 332 10.51 17.14 5.32
C SER A 332 10.43 16.98 3.79
N VAL A 333 9.62 17.79 3.11
CA VAL A 333 9.53 17.78 1.64
C VAL A 333 10.83 18.25 0.99
N PHE A 334 11.44 19.34 1.48
CA PHE A 334 12.75 19.78 0.99
C PHE A 334 13.84 18.73 1.25
N PHE A 335 13.82 18.08 2.42
CA PHE A 335 14.75 17.00 2.73
C PHE A 335 14.66 15.87 1.69
N VAL A 336 13.45 15.36 1.42
CA VAL A 336 13.22 14.31 0.42
C VAL A 336 13.67 14.75 -0.97
N ARG A 337 13.38 16.01 -1.35
CA ARG A 337 13.82 16.57 -2.63
C ARG A 337 15.35 16.63 -2.76
N ILE A 338 16.06 17.06 -1.72
CA ILE A 338 17.53 17.07 -1.73
C ILE A 338 18.08 15.65 -1.85
N VAL A 339 17.46 14.67 -1.17
CA VAL A 339 17.83 13.24 -1.30
C VAL A 339 17.63 12.75 -2.74
N LEU A 340 16.50 13.06 -3.36
CA LEU A 340 16.23 12.70 -4.77
C LEU A 340 17.24 13.35 -5.73
N ALA A 341 17.55 14.64 -5.54
CA ALA A 341 18.54 15.35 -6.33
C ALA A 341 19.96 14.80 -6.12
N LEU A 342 20.31 14.36 -4.90
CA LEU A 342 21.57 13.66 -4.62
C LEU A 342 21.68 12.33 -5.35
N ILE A 343 20.58 11.58 -5.42
CA ILE A 343 20.52 10.31 -6.17
C ILE A 343 20.68 10.55 -7.67
N LYS A 344 20.15 11.67 -8.20
CA LYS A 344 20.28 12.05 -9.62
C LYS A 344 21.54 12.82 -9.96
N GLU A 345 22.35 13.18 -8.96
CA GLU A 345 23.52 14.05 -9.11
C GLU A 345 23.19 15.45 -9.67
N ASP A 346 21.97 15.95 -9.48
CA ASP A 346 21.61 17.32 -9.87
C ASP A 346 22.08 18.31 -8.80
N TYR A 347 23.36 18.67 -8.91
CA TYR A 347 23.97 19.47 -7.87
C TYR A 347 23.60 20.97 -7.91
N ASP A 348 23.16 21.47 -9.05
CA ASP A 348 22.70 22.87 -9.15
C ASP A 348 21.37 23.01 -8.41
N GLU A 349 20.51 21.99 -8.52
CA GLU A 349 19.27 21.87 -7.78
C GLU A 349 19.51 21.75 -6.26
N ILE A 350 20.48 20.94 -5.86
CA ILE A 350 20.85 20.74 -4.45
C ILE A 350 21.27 22.04 -3.77
N ASP A 351 22.11 22.87 -4.40
CA ASP A 351 22.62 24.09 -3.78
C ASP A 351 21.48 25.05 -3.40
N TYR A 352 20.48 25.14 -4.28
CA TYR A 352 19.29 25.95 -4.04
C TYR A 352 18.46 25.40 -2.88
N TYR A 353 18.10 24.11 -2.92
CA TYR A 353 17.21 23.53 -1.90
C TYR A 353 17.86 23.34 -0.55
N TYR A 354 19.14 22.97 -0.51
CA TYR A 354 19.87 22.84 0.75
C TYR A 354 19.95 24.19 1.48
N SER A 355 20.20 25.29 0.75
CA SER A 355 20.23 26.63 1.36
C SER A 355 18.88 27.02 1.97
N LEU A 356 17.77 26.70 1.29
CA LEU A 356 16.41 26.94 1.79
C LEU A 356 16.09 26.07 3.01
N TYR A 357 16.41 24.78 2.92
CA TYR A 357 16.21 23.80 3.99
C TYR A 357 17.00 24.18 5.24
N ASP A 358 18.31 24.43 5.12
CA ASP A 358 19.20 24.76 6.24
C ASP A 358 18.79 26.08 6.91
N SER A 359 18.44 27.10 6.11
CA SER A 359 17.92 28.36 6.69
C SER A 359 16.61 28.16 7.44
N MET A 360 15.75 27.25 6.97
CA MET A 360 14.44 27.02 7.56
C MET A 360 14.53 26.22 8.87
N ILE A 361 15.26 25.10 8.89
CA ILE A 361 15.43 24.28 10.10
C ILE A 361 16.08 25.08 11.24
N ASN A 362 17.06 25.95 10.92
CA ASN A 362 17.70 26.83 11.90
C ASN A 362 16.76 27.91 12.44
N ARG A 363 15.85 28.43 11.62
CA ARG A 363 14.88 29.46 12.05
C ARG A 363 13.83 28.90 13.01
N ILE A 364 13.48 27.62 12.85
CA ILE A 364 12.34 26.97 13.50
C ILE A 364 12.77 26.05 14.65
N ASP A 365 14.09 25.84 14.79
CA ASP A 365 14.69 25.01 15.83
C ASP A 365 14.26 23.53 15.74
N LEU A 366 14.17 23.00 14.51
CA LEU A 366 13.86 21.60 14.24
C LEU A 366 15.10 20.73 14.49
N THR A 367 15.39 20.47 15.78
CA THR A 367 16.64 19.85 16.23
C THR A 367 16.89 18.48 15.59
N ASP A 368 15.85 17.65 15.45
CA ASP A 368 15.98 16.31 14.85
C ASP A 368 16.38 16.38 13.35
N MET A 369 15.99 17.44 12.65
CA MET A 369 16.36 17.68 11.25
C MET A 369 17.74 18.32 11.08
N LEU A 370 18.29 18.95 12.13
CA LEU A 370 19.68 19.42 12.11
C LEU A 370 20.66 18.24 12.02
N GLU A 371 20.31 17.11 12.65
CA GLU A 371 21.14 15.91 12.61
C GLU A 371 21.29 15.36 11.18
N THR A 372 20.19 15.35 10.41
CA THR A 372 20.17 14.89 9.02
C THR A 372 20.74 15.92 8.05
N SER A 373 20.64 17.23 8.37
CA SER A 373 21.31 18.30 7.62
C SER A 373 22.84 18.14 7.61
N GLU A 374 23.46 17.79 8.75
CA GLU A 374 24.90 17.46 8.79
C GLU A 374 25.24 16.34 7.79
N GLY A 375 24.42 15.28 7.77
CA GLY A 375 24.56 14.16 6.84
C GLY A 375 24.46 14.56 5.36
N LEU A 376 23.48 15.40 5.01
CA LEU A 376 23.32 15.97 3.66
C LEU A 376 24.58 16.76 3.25
N TYR A 377 25.06 17.62 4.14
CA TYR A 377 26.26 18.43 3.90
C TYR A 377 27.50 17.57 3.67
N ILE A 378 27.71 16.56 4.50
CA ILE A 378 28.83 15.62 4.33
C ILE A 378 28.70 14.85 3.01
N THR A 379 27.50 14.41 2.65
CA THR A 379 27.26 13.71 1.38
C THR A 379 27.65 14.60 0.20
N MET A 380 27.21 15.86 0.18
CA MET A 380 27.60 16.81 -0.86
C MET A 380 29.12 17.00 -0.95
N GLN A 381 29.81 17.11 0.19
CA GLN A 381 31.28 17.22 0.21
C GLN A 381 32.00 15.98 -0.32
N ILE A 382 31.41 14.78 -0.17
CA ILE A 382 31.97 13.54 -0.71
C ILE A 382 31.78 13.50 -2.22
N LEU A 383 30.56 13.74 -2.69
CA LEU A 383 30.20 13.59 -4.10
C LEU A 383 30.71 14.74 -4.97
N ARG A 384 30.75 15.98 -4.46
CA ARG A 384 31.23 17.16 -5.20
C ARG A 384 32.69 17.47 -4.92
N LYS A 385 33.56 17.08 -5.85
CA LYS A 385 35.02 17.29 -5.79
C LYS A 385 35.45 18.76 -5.58
N PHE A 386 34.67 19.76 -6.03
CA PHE A 386 35.00 21.18 -5.90
C PHE A 386 34.78 21.74 -4.48
N MET A 387 33.98 21.09 -3.63
CA MET A 387 33.74 21.53 -2.24
C MET A 387 34.92 21.26 -1.29
N GLY A 388 36.10 20.93 -1.82
CA GLY A 388 37.32 20.70 -1.05
C GLY A 388 37.44 19.31 -0.43
N GLY A 389 36.44 18.44 -0.63
CA GLY A 389 36.38 17.07 -0.15
C GLY A 389 36.14 16.94 1.35
N PHE A 390 35.37 15.93 1.76
CA PHE A 390 35.20 15.63 3.18
C PHE A 390 36.52 15.18 3.83
N SER A 391 36.84 15.74 5.00
CA SER A 391 37.96 15.27 5.82
C SER A 391 37.65 15.30 7.31
N LEU A 392 37.83 14.16 7.98
CA LEU A 392 37.70 14.02 9.43
C LEU A 392 38.69 14.87 10.24
N THR A 393 39.76 15.37 9.62
CA THR A 393 40.70 16.29 10.28
C THR A 393 40.20 17.74 10.29
N LYS A 394 39.27 18.08 9.40
CA LYS A 394 38.72 19.44 9.23
C LYS A 394 37.28 19.53 9.76
N ASN A 395 36.50 18.46 9.58
CA ASN A 395 35.09 18.40 9.93
C ASN A 395 34.93 17.53 11.19
N LYS A 396 34.55 18.14 12.31
CA LYS A 396 34.08 17.41 13.49
C LYS A 396 32.57 17.27 13.39
N LEU A 397 32.12 16.04 13.26
CA LEU A 397 30.72 15.64 13.29
C LEU A 397 30.17 15.67 14.71
N GLN A 398 28.97 16.23 14.85
CA GLN A 398 28.15 16.18 16.06
C GLN A 398 27.24 14.95 16.05
N HIS A 399 26.73 14.56 14.87
CA HIS A 399 25.74 13.50 14.69
C HIS A 399 26.30 12.37 13.79
N ALA A 400 27.42 11.79 14.24
CA ALA A 400 28.14 10.78 13.48
C ALA A 400 27.30 9.53 13.14
N ASP A 401 26.40 9.10 14.03
CA ASP A 401 25.56 7.91 13.80
C ASP A 401 24.54 8.13 12.67
N VAL A 402 23.86 9.28 12.69
CA VAL A 402 22.89 9.69 11.65
C VAL A 402 23.61 9.87 10.31
N THR A 403 24.75 10.57 10.31
CA THR A 403 25.57 10.76 9.11
C THR A 403 25.99 9.41 8.50
N MET A 404 26.46 8.46 9.31
CA MET A 404 26.82 7.13 8.80
C MET A 404 25.62 6.36 8.24
N SER A 405 24.46 6.41 8.88
CA SER A 405 23.27 5.72 8.38
C SER A 405 22.89 6.27 7.01
N MET A 406 22.82 7.60 6.90
CA MET A 406 22.46 8.28 5.67
C MET A 406 23.43 7.97 4.52
N LEU A 407 24.74 8.01 4.76
CA LEU A 407 25.74 7.66 3.75
C LEU A 407 25.58 6.20 3.28
N ASN A 408 25.28 5.28 4.18
CA ASN A 408 25.02 3.87 3.82
C ASN A 408 23.71 3.71 3.05
N ASP A 409 22.67 4.46 3.39
CA ASP A 409 21.40 4.39 2.68
C ASP A 409 21.50 4.99 1.27
N LEU A 410 22.22 6.10 1.10
CA LEU A 410 22.53 6.65 -0.23
C LEU A 410 23.46 5.75 -1.05
N THR A 411 24.36 5.01 -0.40
CA THR A 411 25.20 4.02 -1.10
C THR A 411 24.34 2.97 -1.82
N LYS A 412 23.25 2.52 -1.19
CA LYS A 412 22.36 1.51 -1.79
C LYS A 412 21.70 2.03 -3.06
N TYR A 413 21.20 3.27 -3.04
CA TYR A 413 20.67 3.92 -4.23
C TYR A 413 21.74 4.03 -5.31
N ALA A 414 22.97 4.43 -4.98
CA ALA A 414 24.06 4.48 -5.95
C ALA A 414 24.35 3.09 -6.60
N ILE A 415 24.34 2.00 -5.82
CA ILE A 415 24.44 0.63 -6.36
C ILE A 415 23.28 0.32 -7.32
N GLN A 416 22.05 0.69 -6.96
CA GLN A 416 20.85 0.47 -7.78
C GLN A 416 20.92 1.19 -9.14
N PHE A 417 21.57 2.35 -9.19
CA PHE A 417 21.85 3.09 -10.44
C PHE A 417 23.15 2.64 -11.15
N ASP A 418 23.75 1.53 -10.71
CA ASP A 418 25.02 1.01 -11.19
C ASP A 418 26.20 2.01 -11.06
N ASP A 419 26.06 3.04 -10.21
CA ASP A 419 27.10 4.02 -9.89
C ASP A 419 27.95 3.54 -8.70
N HIS A 420 28.83 2.62 -9.02
CA HIS A 420 29.67 1.97 -8.05
C HIS A 420 30.80 2.85 -7.51
N ASP A 421 31.17 3.93 -8.22
CA ASP A 421 32.25 4.84 -7.79
C ASP A 421 31.79 5.77 -6.66
N ASN A 422 30.59 6.33 -6.77
CA ASN A 422 30.02 7.12 -5.68
C ASN A 422 29.58 6.23 -4.51
N ALA A 423 28.99 5.07 -4.81
CA ALA A 423 28.67 4.07 -3.78
C ALA A 423 29.90 3.72 -2.93
N TRP A 424 31.05 3.50 -3.57
CA TRP A 424 32.31 3.23 -2.89
C TRP A 424 32.76 4.39 -1.99
N GLN A 425 32.70 5.63 -2.50
CA GLN A 425 33.12 6.83 -1.77
C GLN A 425 32.25 7.12 -0.54
N LEU A 426 30.94 6.93 -0.66
CA LEU A 426 29.99 7.09 0.45
C LEU A 426 30.26 6.04 1.55
N ALA A 427 30.27 4.76 1.19
CA ALA A 427 30.48 3.67 2.15
C ALA A 427 31.87 3.71 2.82
N VAL A 428 32.93 4.04 2.08
CA VAL A 428 34.28 4.14 2.68
C VAL A 428 34.36 5.30 3.66
N THR A 429 33.64 6.38 3.40
CA THR A 429 33.59 7.53 4.29
C THR A 429 32.78 7.20 5.55
N ALA A 430 31.62 6.55 5.41
CA ALA A 430 30.83 6.05 6.53
C ALA A 430 31.65 5.11 7.44
N TYR A 431 32.39 4.17 6.82
CA TYR A 431 33.29 3.27 7.55
C TYR A 431 34.38 4.04 8.34
N LYS A 432 35.03 5.01 7.70
CA LYS A 432 36.07 5.84 8.35
C LYS A 432 35.51 6.64 9.52
N ILE A 433 34.29 7.20 9.37
CA ILE A 433 33.58 7.88 10.45
C ILE A 433 33.37 6.91 11.62
N GLY A 434 32.83 5.72 11.37
CA GLY A 434 32.57 4.73 12.43
C GLY A 434 33.81 4.34 13.21
N VAL A 435 34.94 4.11 12.53
CA VAL A 435 36.21 3.81 13.20
C VAL A 435 36.71 5.00 14.03
N ALA A 436 36.67 6.21 13.47
CA ALA A 436 37.16 7.42 14.11
C ALA A 436 36.33 7.80 15.35
N TYR A 437 35.01 7.65 15.27
CA TYR A 437 34.05 7.97 16.34
C TYR A 437 33.77 6.81 17.30
N ASN A 438 34.49 5.69 17.14
CA ASN A 438 34.38 4.52 18.00
C ASN A 438 32.97 3.88 18.02
N LYS A 439 32.34 3.79 16.84
CA LYS A 439 31.01 3.20 16.62
C LYS A 439 31.16 1.83 15.95
N GLU A 440 31.16 0.76 16.74
CA GLU A 440 31.38 -0.62 16.26
C GLU A 440 30.36 -1.03 15.20
N GLU A 441 29.07 -0.92 15.50
CA GLU A 441 27.99 -1.35 14.61
C GLU A 441 27.95 -0.53 13.31
N GLY A 442 28.12 0.79 13.40
CA GLY A 442 28.20 1.66 12.23
C GLY A 442 29.40 1.35 11.34
N ALA A 443 30.57 1.12 11.93
CA ALA A 443 31.76 0.71 11.19
C ALA A 443 31.59 -0.65 10.51
N LEU A 444 31.00 -1.63 11.21
CA LEU A 444 30.75 -2.96 10.67
C LEU A 444 29.75 -2.91 9.51
N ARG A 445 28.60 -2.25 9.70
CA ARG A 445 27.57 -2.10 8.66
C ARG A 445 28.14 -1.42 7.41
N SER A 446 28.95 -0.38 7.57
CA SER A 446 29.60 0.31 6.46
C SER A 446 30.66 -0.56 5.76
N PHE A 447 31.39 -1.39 6.51
CA PHE A 447 32.32 -2.37 5.94
C PHE A 447 31.60 -3.44 5.11
N LEU A 448 30.48 -3.97 5.60
CA LEU A 448 29.65 -4.90 4.83
C LEU A 448 29.09 -4.25 3.57
N MET A 449 28.72 -2.97 3.64
CA MET A 449 28.30 -2.21 2.47
C MET A 449 29.42 -2.09 1.43
N LEU A 450 30.66 -1.82 1.84
CA LEU A 450 31.82 -1.83 0.92
C LEU A 450 32.02 -3.18 0.23
N TYR A 451 31.82 -4.27 0.96
CA TYR A 451 31.86 -5.61 0.39
C TYR A 451 30.74 -5.81 -0.65
N LYS A 452 29.51 -5.34 -0.36
CA LYS A 452 28.38 -5.35 -1.31
C LYS A 452 28.72 -4.54 -2.58
N VAL A 453 29.22 -3.30 -2.45
CA VAL A 453 29.65 -2.45 -3.59
C VAL A 453 30.73 -3.12 -4.44
N SER A 454 31.74 -3.73 -3.80
CA SER A 454 32.78 -4.46 -4.54
C SER A 454 32.18 -5.61 -5.31
N SER A 455 31.33 -6.42 -4.68
CA SER A 455 30.74 -7.60 -5.30
C SER A 455 29.81 -7.24 -6.46
N SER A 456 28.97 -6.21 -6.29
CA SER A 456 28.03 -5.73 -7.31
C SER A 456 28.73 -5.13 -8.53
N SER A 457 29.94 -4.58 -8.33
CA SER A 457 30.80 -4.07 -9.41
C SER A 457 31.71 -5.14 -10.03
N HIS A 458 31.32 -6.41 -9.95
CA HIS A 458 32.10 -7.56 -10.43
C HIS A 458 33.53 -7.58 -9.86
N ASP A 459 33.66 -7.29 -8.57
CA ASP A 459 34.91 -7.24 -7.81
C ASP A 459 35.96 -6.23 -8.34
N ARG A 460 35.53 -5.20 -9.08
CA ARG A 460 36.40 -4.11 -9.56
C ARG A 460 37.17 -3.43 -8.42
N PHE A 461 36.57 -3.31 -7.24
CA PHE A 461 37.19 -2.69 -6.05
C PHE A 461 37.96 -3.66 -5.15
N LYS A 462 38.10 -4.93 -5.53
CA LYS A 462 38.76 -5.96 -4.71
C LYS A 462 40.11 -5.53 -4.12
N PRO A 463 41.05 -4.92 -4.88
CA PRO A 463 42.34 -4.48 -4.30
C PRO A 463 42.21 -3.36 -3.26
N ALA A 464 41.21 -2.49 -3.40
CA ALA A 464 40.94 -1.43 -2.43
C ALA A 464 40.22 -1.99 -1.20
N LEU A 465 39.30 -2.95 -1.40
CA LEU A 465 38.60 -3.66 -0.34
C LEU A 465 39.57 -4.47 0.53
N GLU A 466 40.57 -5.13 -0.07
CA GLU A 466 41.60 -5.86 0.68
C GLU A 466 42.30 -4.95 1.69
N LYS A 467 42.77 -3.78 1.26
CA LYS A 467 43.44 -2.79 2.13
C LYS A 467 42.52 -2.31 3.25
N ILE A 468 41.24 -2.09 2.96
CA ILE A 468 40.25 -1.68 3.96
C ILE A 468 39.96 -2.82 4.92
N ALA A 469 39.83 -4.07 4.46
CA ALA A 469 39.59 -5.24 5.29
C ALA A 469 40.77 -5.52 6.24
N GLU A 470 42.01 -5.38 5.77
CA GLU A 470 43.19 -5.45 6.64
C GLU A 470 43.18 -4.35 7.70
N HIS A 471 42.84 -3.12 7.31
CA HIS A 471 42.70 -2.00 8.25
C HIS A 471 41.57 -2.27 9.25
N ALA A 472 40.42 -2.77 8.80
CA ALA A 472 39.27 -3.10 9.62
C ALA A 472 39.62 -4.19 10.64
N LEU A 473 40.27 -5.27 10.22
CA LEU A 473 40.72 -6.30 11.14
C LEU A 473 41.66 -5.72 12.22
N LYS A 474 42.67 -4.93 11.82
CA LYS A 474 43.59 -4.27 12.77
C LYS A 474 42.85 -3.32 13.73
N ALA A 475 41.94 -2.50 13.22
CA ALA A 475 41.20 -1.53 14.01
C ALA A 475 40.23 -2.20 15.00
N PHE A 476 39.49 -3.22 14.55
CA PHE A 476 38.54 -3.96 15.37
C PHE A 476 39.26 -4.74 16.48
N VAL A 477 40.37 -5.41 16.17
CA VAL A 477 41.20 -6.07 17.18
C VAL A 477 41.74 -5.06 18.21
N LYS A 478 42.28 -3.92 17.75
CA LYS A 478 42.80 -2.87 18.64
C LYS A 478 41.74 -2.30 19.58
N LYS A 479 40.49 -2.21 19.12
CA LYS A 479 39.35 -1.68 19.88
C LYS A 479 38.53 -2.76 20.60
N SER A 480 38.94 -4.03 20.54
CA SER A 480 38.23 -5.19 21.11
C SER A 480 36.81 -5.40 20.56
N TRP A 481 36.60 -5.11 19.28
CA TRP A 481 35.35 -5.32 18.55
C TRP A 481 35.28 -6.70 17.87
N LYS A 482 34.08 -7.16 17.52
CA LYS A 482 33.85 -8.47 16.89
C LYS A 482 34.39 -8.51 15.45
N THR A 483 35.22 -9.51 15.15
CA THR A 483 35.85 -9.70 13.83
C THR A 483 35.26 -10.87 13.02
N SER A 484 34.15 -11.46 13.49
CA SER A 484 33.56 -12.68 12.93
C SER A 484 33.10 -12.56 11.48
N GLN A 485 32.73 -11.35 11.04
CA GLN A 485 32.34 -11.10 9.64
C GLN A 485 33.48 -10.51 8.80
N ILE A 486 34.45 -9.81 9.42
CA ILE A 486 35.58 -9.20 8.72
C ILE A 486 36.59 -10.25 8.27
N THR A 487 36.92 -11.19 9.17
CA THR A 487 37.96 -12.21 8.90
C THR A 487 37.61 -13.09 7.70
N PRO A 488 36.38 -13.64 7.59
CA PRO A 488 36.00 -14.44 6.42
C PRO A 488 36.06 -13.66 5.11
N ILE A 489 35.62 -12.40 5.11
CA ILE A 489 35.66 -11.53 3.91
C ILE A 489 37.11 -11.26 3.50
N LEU A 490 38.01 -10.96 4.44
CA LEU A 490 39.43 -10.75 4.13
C LEU A 490 40.06 -12.03 3.54
N ASN A 491 39.80 -13.18 4.15
CA ASN A 491 40.28 -14.47 3.67
C ASN A 491 39.78 -14.76 2.24
N GLU A 492 38.51 -14.47 1.97
CA GLU A 492 37.89 -14.61 0.66
C GLU A 492 38.58 -13.74 -0.40
N ILE A 493 38.85 -12.47 -0.07
CA ILE A 493 39.53 -11.52 -0.96
C ILE A 493 40.96 -11.99 -1.27
N GLN A 494 41.65 -12.53 -0.26
CA GLN A 494 43.02 -13.04 -0.37
C GLN A 494 43.11 -14.44 -1.00
N GLY A 495 41.97 -15.05 -1.37
CA GLY A 495 41.92 -16.40 -1.94
C GLY A 495 42.19 -17.51 -0.92
N GLN A 496 42.17 -17.21 0.38
CA GLN A 496 42.31 -18.16 1.49
C GLN A 496 40.94 -18.67 1.96
N ILE A 497 40.13 -19.14 1.01
CA ILE A 497 38.72 -19.45 1.24
C ILE A 497 38.61 -20.70 2.15
N PRO A 498 37.87 -20.64 3.27
CA PRO A 498 37.71 -21.79 4.15
C PRO A 498 37.00 -22.95 3.44
N GLN A 499 37.51 -24.17 3.63
CA GLN A 499 36.87 -25.38 3.09
C GLN A 499 35.59 -25.68 3.89
N VAL A 500 34.46 -25.71 3.20
CA VAL A 500 33.18 -26.12 3.80
C VAL A 500 32.95 -27.60 3.48
N LYS A 501 33.23 -28.48 4.45
CA LYS A 501 33.20 -29.93 4.22
C LYS A 501 31.80 -30.52 4.39
N GLY A 502 31.47 -31.46 3.51
CA GLY A 502 30.30 -32.31 3.63
C GLY A 502 28.97 -31.63 3.29
N MET A 503 28.97 -30.46 2.64
CA MET A 503 27.73 -29.79 2.19
C MET A 503 27.16 -30.39 0.91
N LYS A 504 28.00 -31.10 0.14
CA LYS A 504 27.62 -31.77 -1.09
C LYS A 504 26.54 -32.82 -0.84
N THR A 505 25.60 -32.93 -1.78
CA THR A 505 24.59 -33.98 -1.85
C THR A 505 24.90 -34.95 -2.99
N ASP A 506 24.44 -36.20 -2.88
CA ASP A 506 24.59 -37.22 -3.93
C ASP A 506 23.46 -37.13 -4.99
N GLY A 507 23.06 -35.91 -5.35
CA GLY A 507 21.92 -35.58 -6.21
C GLY A 507 20.90 -34.65 -5.55
N PRO A 508 19.76 -34.37 -6.20
CA PRO A 508 18.71 -33.54 -5.65
C PRO A 508 18.11 -34.14 -4.37
N VAL A 509 18.06 -33.34 -3.30
CA VAL A 509 17.42 -33.71 -2.03
C VAL A 509 16.33 -32.71 -1.68
N ASP A 510 15.27 -33.19 -1.04
CA ASP A 510 14.20 -32.34 -0.49
C ASP A 510 14.78 -31.26 0.44
N TYR A 511 14.24 -30.05 0.38
CA TYR A 511 14.59 -28.92 1.24
C TYR A 511 14.75 -29.31 2.72
N LYS A 512 13.86 -30.16 3.25
CA LYS A 512 13.89 -30.61 4.65
C LYS A 512 15.11 -31.46 5.00
N LYS A 513 15.80 -31.98 3.99
CA LYS A 513 17.04 -32.78 4.13
C LYS A 513 18.29 -31.94 3.85
N LEU A 514 18.16 -30.68 3.43
CA LEU A 514 19.29 -29.78 3.36
C LEU A 514 19.83 -29.50 4.76
N LYS A 515 21.12 -29.21 4.80
CA LYS A 515 21.80 -28.82 6.04
C LYS A 515 21.32 -27.44 6.50
N GLU A 516 21.21 -27.27 7.81
CA GLU A 516 20.68 -26.05 8.43
C GLU A 516 21.50 -24.79 8.10
N GLU A 517 22.79 -24.94 7.78
CA GLU A 517 23.63 -23.83 7.36
C GLU A 517 23.25 -23.27 5.98
N LEU A 518 22.58 -24.08 5.15
CA LEU A 518 22.02 -23.66 3.85
C LEU A 518 20.58 -23.17 3.96
N THR A 519 19.95 -23.26 5.13
CA THR A 519 18.59 -22.76 5.36
C THR A 519 18.62 -21.35 5.94
N GLY A 520 17.80 -20.45 5.40
CA GLY A 520 17.72 -19.05 5.80
C GLY A 520 18.06 -18.07 4.67
N TRP A 521 18.02 -16.78 4.99
CA TRP A 521 18.27 -15.70 4.05
C TRP A 521 19.75 -15.61 3.66
N MET A 522 19.99 -15.36 2.37
CA MET A 522 21.30 -15.16 1.76
C MET A 522 21.28 -13.84 1.01
N ASP A 523 22.28 -12.99 1.21
CA ASP A 523 22.37 -11.69 0.54
C ASP A 523 22.75 -11.88 -0.93
N VAL A 524 21.95 -11.31 -1.84
CA VAL A 524 22.27 -11.28 -3.26
C VAL A 524 23.47 -10.35 -3.49
N LEU A 525 24.46 -10.81 -4.25
CA LEU A 525 25.65 -10.04 -4.59
C LEU A 525 25.69 -9.64 -6.05
N SER A 526 25.57 -10.60 -6.96
CA SER A 526 25.64 -10.37 -8.40
C SER A 526 25.01 -11.52 -9.19
N LEU A 527 24.68 -11.27 -10.46
CA LEU A 527 24.34 -12.29 -11.44
C LEU A 527 25.54 -12.51 -12.36
N GLU A 528 25.92 -13.77 -12.59
CA GLU A 528 27.05 -14.15 -13.42
C GLU A 528 26.70 -15.30 -14.36
N THR A 529 27.28 -15.32 -15.56
CA THR A 529 27.22 -16.48 -16.44
C THR A 529 28.44 -17.37 -16.19
N ILE A 530 28.22 -18.56 -15.62
CA ILE A 530 29.26 -19.53 -15.27
C ILE A 530 29.01 -20.80 -16.10
N ASP A 531 29.99 -21.19 -16.91
CA ASP A 531 29.90 -22.36 -17.80
C ASP A 531 28.65 -22.39 -18.71
N GLY A 532 28.18 -21.19 -19.13
CA GLY A 532 27.00 -21.03 -19.98
C GLY A 532 25.66 -21.07 -19.23
N VAL A 533 25.67 -21.17 -17.91
CA VAL A 533 24.49 -21.14 -17.04
C VAL A 533 24.47 -19.84 -16.25
N GLU A 534 23.33 -19.17 -16.22
CA GLU A 534 23.14 -18.01 -15.35
C GLU A 534 23.04 -18.46 -13.89
N MET A 535 23.88 -17.86 -13.05
CA MET A 535 23.98 -18.15 -11.63
C MET A 535 23.91 -16.88 -10.82
N LEU A 536 23.02 -16.86 -9.83
CA LEU A 536 22.94 -15.82 -8.83
C LEU A 536 23.97 -16.09 -7.74
N ILE A 537 24.95 -15.20 -7.61
CA ILE A 537 25.94 -15.26 -6.54
C ILE A 537 25.36 -14.60 -5.30
N VAL A 538 25.32 -15.36 -4.21
CA VAL A 538 24.80 -14.91 -2.91
C VAL A 538 25.81 -15.15 -1.80
N ARG A 539 25.74 -14.35 -0.73
CA ARG A 539 26.49 -14.59 0.50
C ARG A 539 25.58 -15.27 1.52
N ASN A 540 26.01 -16.43 2.00
CA ASN A 540 25.34 -17.12 3.09
C ASN A 540 25.94 -16.69 4.44
N ASP A 541 25.10 -16.14 5.33
CA ASP A 541 25.55 -15.61 6.63
C ASP A 541 25.99 -16.69 7.62
N LYS A 542 25.39 -17.88 7.57
CA LYS A 542 25.76 -18.98 8.48
C LYS A 542 27.12 -19.57 8.09
N LEU A 543 27.36 -19.72 6.79
CA LEU A 543 28.62 -20.24 6.23
C LEU A 543 29.71 -19.17 6.08
N GLN A 544 29.32 -17.89 6.08
CA GLN A 544 30.22 -16.75 5.83
C GLN A 544 30.98 -16.87 4.50
N ALA A 545 30.30 -17.34 3.45
CA ALA A 545 30.90 -17.63 2.15
C ALA A 545 29.94 -17.37 0.98
N ARG A 546 30.51 -17.20 -0.23
CA ARG A 546 29.74 -17.05 -1.47
C ARG A 546 29.28 -18.40 -2.03
N ILE A 547 28.02 -18.45 -2.45
CA ILE A 547 27.36 -19.61 -3.06
C ILE A 547 26.78 -19.15 -4.39
N ALA A 548 26.86 -19.99 -5.42
CA ALA A 548 26.17 -19.76 -6.68
C ALA A 548 24.88 -20.57 -6.71
N ILE A 549 23.77 -19.95 -7.11
CA ILE A 549 22.48 -20.63 -7.30
C ILE A 549 22.09 -20.52 -8.77
N ALA A 550 21.90 -21.66 -9.44
CA ALA A 550 21.46 -21.66 -10.83
C ALA A 550 20.03 -21.12 -10.93
N VAL A 551 19.81 -20.16 -11.84
CA VAL A 551 18.50 -19.49 -12.00
C VAL A 551 17.70 -19.96 -13.22
N GLY A 552 18.20 -20.96 -13.96
CA GLY A 552 17.58 -21.40 -15.22
C GLY A 552 16.12 -21.85 -15.10
N ASN A 553 15.74 -22.43 -13.95
CA ASN A 553 14.35 -22.84 -13.66
C ASN A 553 13.50 -21.72 -13.03
N HIS A 554 14.10 -20.57 -12.72
CA HIS A 554 13.52 -19.47 -11.96
C HIS A 554 13.94 -18.12 -12.57
N PRO A 555 13.52 -17.80 -13.81
CA PRO A 555 13.96 -16.59 -14.51
C PRO A 555 13.62 -15.30 -13.75
N GLU A 556 12.56 -15.28 -12.94
CA GLU A 556 12.21 -14.15 -12.06
C GLU A 556 13.30 -13.80 -11.05
N VAL A 557 14.11 -14.79 -10.63
CA VAL A 557 15.22 -14.61 -9.69
C VAL A 557 16.42 -13.94 -10.38
N SER A 558 16.51 -13.98 -11.72
CA SER A 558 17.59 -13.32 -12.48
C SER A 558 17.56 -11.79 -12.37
N ALA A 559 16.38 -11.21 -12.11
CA ALA A 559 16.22 -9.76 -11.96
C ALA A 559 16.74 -9.22 -10.61
N LEU A 560 17.03 -10.11 -9.65
CA LEU A 560 17.45 -9.70 -8.31
C LEU A 560 18.87 -9.13 -8.34
N LYS A 561 19.04 -8.00 -7.63
CA LYS A 561 20.32 -7.29 -7.49
C LYS A 561 20.78 -7.23 -6.04
N THR A 562 22.00 -6.75 -5.81
CA THR A 562 22.49 -6.37 -4.49
C THR A 562 21.47 -5.54 -3.73
N GLY A 563 21.21 -5.91 -2.47
CA GLY A 563 20.13 -5.34 -1.65
C GLY A 563 18.94 -6.30 -1.47
N HIS A 564 18.77 -7.27 -2.37
CA HIS A 564 17.84 -8.37 -2.17
C HIS A 564 18.47 -9.47 -1.32
N LYS A 565 17.62 -10.25 -0.68
CA LYS A 565 17.96 -11.53 -0.06
C LYS A 565 17.11 -12.62 -0.64
N ILE A 566 17.63 -13.84 -0.66
CA ILE A 566 16.90 -15.03 -1.08
C ILE A 566 16.96 -16.12 -0.02
N ALA A 567 15.95 -16.96 0.01
CA ALA A 567 15.90 -18.16 0.84
C ALA A 567 15.37 -19.33 0.02
N LEU A 568 15.98 -20.49 0.20
CA LEU A 568 15.44 -21.75 -0.29
C LEU A 568 14.28 -22.15 0.62
N THR A 569 13.11 -22.49 0.09
CA THR A 569 11.91 -22.70 0.92
C THR A 569 11.21 -24.03 0.71
N ASN A 570 11.17 -24.57 -0.51
CA ASN A 570 10.50 -25.84 -0.81
C ASN A 570 11.09 -26.53 -2.05
N GLY A 571 10.72 -27.79 -2.26
CA GLY A 571 11.15 -28.61 -3.38
C GLY A 571 12.52 -29.26 -3.19
N SER A 572 13.18 -29.63 -4.29
CA SER A 572 14.46 -30.36 -4.23
C SER A 572 15.62 -29.51 -4.74
N PHE A 573 16.77 -29.64 -4.08
CA PHE A 573 17.99 -28.91 -4.39
C PHE A 573 19.18 -29.86 -4.43
N GLU A 574 20.02 -29.71 -5.44
CA GLU A 574 21.32 -30.39 -5.52
C GLU A 574 22.41 -29.42 -5.12
N VAL A 575 23.28 -29.83 -4.20
CA VAL A 575 24.41 -29.02 -3.72
C VAL A 575 25.70 -29.70 -4.15
N SER A 576 26.56 -28.96 -4.82
CA SER A 576 27.86 -29.43 -5.30
C SER A 576 28.98 -28.48 -4.90
N ASP A 577 30.20 -29.01 -4.76
CA ASP A 577 31.38 -28.18 -4.61
C ASP A 577 31.64 -27.41 -5.90
N ALA A 578 31.94 -26.12 -5.78
CA ALA A 578 32.27 -25.31 -6.95
C ALA A 578 33.58 -25.77 -7.60
N ASN A 579 33.65 -25.72 -8.93
CA ASN A 579 34.87 -26.01 -9.69
C ASN A 579 36.01 -25.08 -9.23
N PRO A 580 37.27 -25.57 -9.07
CA PRO A 580 38.43 -24.73 -8.76
C PRO A 580 38.55 -23.42 -9.55
N GLU A 581 38.15 -23.39 -10.83
CA GLU A 581 38.17 -22.15 -11.62
C GLU A 581 37.11 -21.15 -11.16
N VAL A 582 35.92 -21.62 -10.81
CA VAL A 582 34.82 -20.83 -10.24
C VAL A 582 35.20 -20.28 -8.87
N VAL A 583 35.81 -21.13 -8.02
CA VAL A 583 36.36 -20.71 -6.72
C VAL A 583 37.40 -19.60 -6.90
N LYS A 584 38.32 -19.74 -7.86
CA LYS A 584 39.39 -18.76 -8.09
C LYS A 584 38.86 -17.43 -8.65
N LYS A 585 37.88 -17.49 -9.55
CA LYS A 585 37.36 -16.31 -10.27
C LYS A 585 36.32 -15.54 -9.46
N TYR A 586 35.41 -16.24 -8.80
CA TYR A 586 34.22 -15.67 -8.15
C TYR A 586 34.21 -15.80 -6.63
N SER A 587 35.19 -16.51 -6.06
CA SER A 587 35.24 -16.88 -4.63
C SER A 587 34.02 -17.70 -4.17
N VAL A 588 33.32 -18.35 -5.10
CA VAL A 588 32.17 -19.21 -4.83
C VAL A 588 32.66 -20.59 -4.39
N ILE A 589 32.14 -21.09 -3.27
CA ILE A 589 32.53 -22.40 -2.71
C ILE A 589 31.58 -23.54 -3.05
N LEU A 590 30.31 -23.22 -3.25
CA LEU A 590 29.23 -24.18 -3.47
C LEU A 590 28.37 -23.71 -4.64
N THR A 591 27.86 -24.66 -5.40
CA THR A 591 26.86 -24.43 -6.44
C THR A 591 25.59 -25.18 -6.06
N ILE A 592 24.46 -24.50 -6.10
CA ILE A 592 23.13 -25.03 -5.81
C ILE A 592 22.33 -25.05 -7.10
N ALA A 593 21.86 -26.23 -7.49
CA ALA A 593 20.96 -26.42 -8.61
C ALA A 593 19.54 -26.74 -8.09
N PRO A 594 18.61 -25.78 -8.14
CA PRO A 594 17.20 -26.04 -7.83
C PRO A 594 16.56 -26.92 -8.91
N SER A 595 15.75 -27.88 -8.48
CA SER A 595 14.85 -28.63 -9.37
C SER A 595 13.75 -27.73 -9.95
N GLU A 596 13.05 -28.17 -11.01
CA GLU A 596 11.95 -27.40 -11.62
C GLU A 596 10.82 -27.06 -10.64
N SER A 597 10.58 -27.92 -9.64
CA SER A 597 9.55 -27.70 -8.62
C SER A 597 10.11 -27.05 -7.34
N ALA A 598 11.31 -26.49 -7.38
CA ALA A 598 11.89 -25.80 -6.23
C ALA A 598 11.22 -24.45 -6.02
N GLU A 599 11.13 -24.02 -4.76
CA GLU A 599 10.63 -22.70 -4.41
C GLU A 599 11.78 -21.88 -3.80
N ILE A 600 12.01 -20.70 -4.36
CA ILE A 600 12.95 -19.70 -3.86
C ILE A 600 12.13 -18.48 -3.48
N SER A 601 12.23 -18.06 -2.22
CA SER A 601 11.64 -16.80 -1.75
C SER A 601 12.70 -15.70 -1.79
N TYR A 602 12.29 -14.47 -2.07
CA TYR A 602 13.17 -13.31 -2.03
C TYR A 602 12.53 -12.17 -1.23
N GLU A 603 13.36 -11.34 -0.60
CA GLU A 603 12.95 -10.11 0.10
C GLU A 603 13.85 -8.95 -0.33
N GLY A 604 13.29 -7.74 -0.43
CA GLY A 604 14.05 -6.50 -0.65
C GLY A 604 14.55 -5.88 0.66
N GLU A 605 15.56 -5.00 0.59
CA GLU A 605 16.18 -4.37 1.77
C GLU A 605 15.29 -3.35 2.51
N TYR A 606 14.14 -2.93 1.94
CA TYR A 606 13.34 -1.78 2.43
C TYR A 606 11.90 -2.08 2.84
N GLY A 607 11.41 -3.32 2.75
CA GLY A 607 10.05 -3.66 3.15
C GLY A 607 9.54 -4.91 2.43
N PHE A 608 8.58 -5.59 3.06
CA PHE A 608 8.06 -6.89 2.62
C PHE A 608 7.41 -6.81 1.23
N SER A 609 8.13 -7.27 0.21
CA SER A 609 7.53 -7.77 -1.03
C SER A 609 7.30 -9.27 -0.85
N TYR A 610 6.16 -9.68 -0.29
CA TYR A 610 5.74 -11.08 -0.38
C TYR A 610 5.19 -11.35 -1.78
N LEU A 611 5.85 -12.22 -2.54
CA LEU A 611 5.21 -13.00 -3.59
C LEU A 611 5.66 -14.44 -3.50
N LYS A 612 4.69 -15.31 -3.20
CA LYS A 612 4.79 -16.75 -3.14
C LYS A 612 4.96 -17.29 -4.57
N VAL A 613 6.04 -18.04 -4.78
CA VAL A 613 6.21 -19.20 -5.67
C VAL A 613 6.09 -18.92 -7.17
N ALA A 614 7.21 -19.05 -7.88
CA ALA A 614 7.17 -19.47 -9.26
C ALA A 614 6.69 -20.93 -9.31
N GLU A 615 5.44 -21.13 -9.76
CA GLU A 615 5.08 -22.43 -10.31
C GLU A 615 5.83 -22.60 -11.64
N PRO A 616 6.41 -23.76 -11.94
CA PRO A 616 6.96 -24.01 -13.27
C PRO A 616 5.83 -23.87 -14.30
N GLU A 617 6.08 -23.11 -15.38
CA GLU A 617 5.18 -23.08 -16.54
C GLU A 617 5.00 -24.51 -17.03
N ALA A 618 3.77 -25.02 -16.96
CA ALA A 618 3.47 -26.36 -17.45
C ALA A 618 3.82 -26.46 -18.95
N GLU A 619 4.68 -27.42 -19.31
CA GLU A 619 4.99 -27.75 -20.71
C GLU A 619 3.70 -27.88 -21.52
N ILE A 620 3.50 -26.97 -22.47
CA ILE A 620 2.53 -27.16 -23.55
C ILE A 620 3.06 -28.31 -24.40
N LYS A 621 2.58 -29.54 -24.14
CA LYS A 621 2.80 -30.68 -25.02
C LYS A 621 2.28 -30.34 -26.41
N SER A 622 3.20 -30.15 -27.36
CA SER A 622 2.92 -30.01 -28.80
C SER A 622 2.43 -31.32 -29.40
#